data_AF-A0A4Q3Z0G9-F1
#
_entry.id   AF-A0A4Q3Z0G9-F1
#
_cell.length_a   1.000
_cell.length_b   1.000
_cell.length_c   1.000
_cell.angle_alpha   90.00
_cell.angle_beta   90.00
_cell.angle_gamma   90.00
#
_symmetry.space_group_name_H-M   'P 1'
#
loop_
_entity.id
_entity.type
_entity.pdbx_description
1 polymer ?
#
loop_
_entity_poly.entity_id
_entity_poly.type
_entity_poly.pdbx_seq_one_letter_code
_entity_poly.pdbx_strand_id
1 'polypeptide(L)' 'MIRVADLETMNRAALIAAWTEIFSTPVPKGLSQSFLRRFLATEIQTRRSGGPPARVRKALMQGNDR' A
#
# COMPACT_ATOMS: atom_id res chain seq x y z
N MET A 1 2.30 -11.53 -8.46
CA MET A 1 2.90 -10.46 -7.64
C MET A 1 3.12 -9.24 -8.51
N ILE A 2 2.40 -8.15 -8.25
CA ILE A 2 2.55 -6.87 -8.96
C ILE A 2 3.93 -6.28 -8.64
N ARG A 3 4.66 -5.79 -9.66
CA ARG A 3 5.93 -5.05 -9.46
C ARG A 3 5.65 -3.56 -9.40
N VAL A 4 6.49 -2.81 -8.69
CA VAL A 4 6.35 -1.35 -8.55
C VAL A 4 6.35 -0.64 -9.91
N ALA A 5 7.20 -1.09 -10.84
CA ALA A 5 7.27 -0.54 -12.20
C ALA A 5 5.95 -0.71 -12.99
N ASP A 6 5.20 -1.78 -12.73
CA ASP A 6 3.93 -2.04 -13.44
C ASP A 6 2.87 -0.99 -13.09
N LEU A 7 2.96 -0.34 -11.92
CA LEU A 7 1.97 0.63 -11.44
C LEU A 7 1.91 1.90 -12.30
N GLU A 8 3.00 2.26 -12.98
CA GLU A 8 3.09 3.48 -13.78
C GLU A 8 2.08 3.45 -14.93
N THR A 9 2.02 2.32 -15.64
CA THR A 9 1.18 2.13 -16.83
C THR A 9 -0.24 1.65 -16.50
N MET A 10 -0.50 1.26 -15.24
CA MET A 10 -1.85 0.84 -14.83
C MET A 10 -2.86 1.98 -14.91
N ASN A 11 -3.99 1.68 -15.55
CA ASN A 11 -5.18 2.52 -15.51
C ASN A 11 -5.87 2.44 -14.14
N ARG A 12 -6.89 3.28 -13.93
CA ARG A 12 -7.58 3.36 -12.64
C ARG A 12 -8.24 2.03 -12.21
N ALA A 13 -8.82 1.29 -13.14
CA ALA A 13 -9.47 0.01 -12.84
C ALA A 13 -8.45 -1.04 -12.36
N ALA A 14 -7.30 -1.13 -13.04
CA ALA A 14 -6.20 -2.01 -12.63
C ALA A 14 -5.64 -1.63 -11.24
N LEU A 15 -5.52 -0.33 -10.95
CA LEU A 15 -5.08 0.14 -9.63
C LEU A 15 -6.10 -0.19 -8.52
N ILE A 16 -7.40 -0.15 -8.80
CA ILE A 16 -8.42 -0.60 -7.85
C ILE A 16 -8.33 -2.10 -7.60
N ALA A 17 -8.15 -2.91 -8.64
CA ALA A 17 -7.98 -4.35 -8.49
C ALA A 17 -6.74 -4.68 -7.66
N ALA A 18 -5.62 -4.01 -7.94
CA ALA A 18 -4.38 -4.12 -7.17
C ALA A 18 -4.58 -3.73 -5.70
N TRP A 19 -5.33 -2.67 -5.43
CA TRP A 19 -5.67 -2.27 -4.06
C TRP A 19 -6.44 -3.35 -3.33
N THR A 20 -7.50 -3.89 -3.94
CA THR A 20 -8.30 -4.96 -3.33
C THR A 20 -7.48 -6.22 -3.08
N GLU A 21 -6.59 -6.60 -4.00
CA GLU A 21 -5.67 -7.73 -3.82
C GLU A 21 -4.73 -7.53 -2.62
N ILE A 22 -4.18 -6.32 -2.46
CA ILE A 22 -3.14 -6.04 -1.47
C ILE A 22 -3.73 -5.75 -0.09
N PHE A 23 -4.77 -4.91 -0.01
CA PHE A 23 -5.33 -4.40 1.25
C PHE A 23 -6.61 -5.12 1.67
N SER A 24 -7.20 -5.96 0.82
CA SER A 24 -8.47 -6.66 1.09
C SER A 24 -9.62 -5.75 1.54
N THR A 25 -9.58 -4.49 1.10
CA THR A 25 -10.56 -3.44 1.41
C THR A 25 -10.90 -2.66 0.14
N PRO A 26 -12.06 -2.01 0.06
CA PRO A 26 -12.36 -1.13 -1.06
C PRO A 26 -11.47 0.11 -1.05
N VAL A 27 -11.16 0.64 -2.25
CA VAL A 27 -10.46 1.93 -2.39
C VAL A 27 -11.29 3.06 -1.75
N PRO A 28 -10.69 3.92 -0.92
CA PRO A 28 -11.38 5.09 -0.38
C PRO A 28 -11.96 5.99 -1.47
N LYS A 29 -13.16 6.51 -1.24
CA LYS A 29 -13.81 7.46 -2.17
C LYS A 29 -12.94 8.72 -2.31
N GLY A 30 -12.85 9.23 -3.54
CA GLY A 30 -12.10 10.47 -3.82
C GLY A 30 -10.58 10.32 -3.94
N LEU A 31 -10.02 9.12 -3.79
CA LEU A 31 -8.57 8.93 -3.98
C LEU A 31 -8.18 9.12 -5.45
N SER A 32 -7.23 10.03 -5.71
CA SER A 32 -6.68 10.24 -7.05
C SER A 32 -5.83 9.04 -7.52
N GLN A 33 -5.72 8.88 -8.84
CA GLN A 33 -4.90 7.82 -9.43
C GLN A 33 -3.42 7.91 -9.02
N SER A 34 -2.88 9.12 -8.93
CA SER A 34 -1.50 9.35 -8.48
C SER A 34 -1.29 9.00 -7.00
N PHE A 35 -2.32 9.16 -6.16
CA PHE A 35 -2.26 8.67 -4.78
C PHE A 35 -2.37 7.15 -4.71
N LEU A 36 -3.25 6.53 -5.50
CA LEU A 36 -3.36 5.07 -5.59
C LEU A 36 -2.01 4.41 -5.89
N ARG A 37 -1.31 4.91 -6.93
CA ARG A 37 0.02 4.41 -7.29
C ARG A 37 1.01 4.51 -6.14
N ARG A 38 1.06 5.67 -5.46
CA ARG A 38 1.99 5.89 -4.34
C ARG A 38 1.72 4.93 -3.17
N PHE A 39 0.45 4.76 -2.78
CA PHE A 39 0.09 3.81 -1.71
C PHE A 39 0.45 2.36 -2.07
N LEU A 40 0.10 1.93 -3.28
CA LEU A 40 0.44 0.58 -3.77
C LEU A 40 1.95 0.36 -3.82
N ALA A 41 2.71 1.34 -4.31
CA ALA A 41 4.17 1.26 -4.38
C ALA A 41 4.79 1.09 -2.98
N THR A 42 4.39 1.93 -2.02
CA THR A 42 4.87 1.87 -0.64
C THR A 42 4.60 0.52 -0.01
N GLU A 43 3.39 -0.01 -0.18
CA GLU A 43 3.00 -1.30 0.41
C GLU A 43 3.77 -2.47 -0.23
N ILE A 44 3.90 -2.50 -1.56
CA ILE A 44 4.70 -3.51 -2.27
C ILE A 44 6.16 -3.46 -1.82
N GLN A 45 6.75 -2.27 -1.71
CA GLN A 45 8.13 -2.08 -1.26
C GLN A 45 8.32 -2.51 0.20
N THR A 46 7.36 -2.18 1.07
CA THR A 46 7.40 -2.55 2.49
C THR A 46 7.38 -4.06 2.66
N ARG A 47 6.47 -4.76 1.96
CA ARG A 47 6.40 -6.23 1.97
C ARG A 47 7.69 -6.87 1.46
N ARG A 48 8.25 -6.34 0.37
CA ARG A 48 9.54 -6.82 -0.18
C ARG A 48 10.72 -6.61 0.77
N SER A 49 10.69 -5.54 1.55
CA SER A 49 11.77 -5.18 2.47
C SER A 49 11.66 -5.85 3.84
N GLY A 50 10.64 -6.68 4.06
CA GLY A 50 10.39 -7.34 5.36
C GLY A 50 9.76 -6.44 6.42
N GLY A 51 9.35 -5.22 6.05
CA GLY A 51 8.76 -4.24 6.96
C GLY A 51 9.71 -3.68 8.03
N PRO A 52 9.18 -2.90 8.98
CA PRO A 52 9.97 -2.30 10.04
C PRO A 52 10.48 -3.35 11.06
N PRO A 53 11.66 -3.14 11.68
CA PRO A 53 12.20 -4.04 12.70
C PRO A 53 11.22 -4.29 13.84
N ALA A 54 11.31 -5.44 14.51
CA ALA A 54 10.40 -5.84 15.59
C ALA A 54 10.24 -4.78 16.69
N ARG A 55 11.34 -4.11 17.08
CA ARG A 55 11.31 -3.00 18.05
C ARG A 55 10.43 -1.83 17.61
N VAL A 56 10.46 -1.50 16.31
CA VAL A 56 9.69 -0.41 15.73
C VAL A 56 8.22 -0.81 15.63
N ARG A 57 7.93 -2.06 15.20
CA ARG A 57 6.56 -2.59 15.23
C ARG A 57 5.95 -2.54 16.63
N LYS A 58 6.71 -2.94 17.66
CA LYS A 58 6.26 -2.89 19.06
C LYS A 58 5.94 -1.46 19.48
N ALA A 59 6.79 -0.49 19.15
CA ALA A 59 6.54 0.92 19.45
C ALA A 59 5.28 1.46 18.75
N LEU A 60 5.07 1.11 17.47
CA LEU A 60 3.87 1.51 16.71
C LEU A 60 2.58 0.94 17.29
N MET A 61 2.60 -0.28 17.84
CA MET A 61 1.45 -0.88 18.52
C MET A 61 1.18 -0.26 19.91
N GLN A 62 2.20 0.30 20.55
CA GLN A 62 2.10 0.89 21.89
C GLN A 62 1.71 2.38 21.85
N GLY A 63 1.83 3.04 20.71
CA GLY A 63 1.72 4.50 20.56
C GLY A 63 0.38 5.03 20.05
N ASN A 64 -0.73 4.30 20.19
CA ASN A 64 -2.03 4.73 19.63
C ASN A 64 -3.05 5.27 20.66
N ASP A 65 -2.58 5.79 21.80
CA ASP A 65 -3.39 6.50 22.81
C ASP A 65 -2.84 7.92 23.06
N ARG A 66 -2.85 8.77 22.03
CA ARG A 66 -2.81 10.23 22.21
C ARG A 66 -3.85 10.91 21.34
#